data_AF-A0A4E0QUA9-F1
#
_entry.id   AF-A0A4E0QUA9-F1
#
_cell.length_a   1.000
_cell.length_b   1.000
_cell.length_c   1.000
_cell.angle_alpha   90.00
_cell.angle_beta   90.00
_cell.angle_gamma   90.00
#
_symmetry.space_group_name_H-M   'P 1'
#
loop_
_entity.id
_entity.type
_entity.pdbx_description
1 polymer ?
#
loop_
_entity_poly.entity_id
_entity_poly.type
_entity_poly.pdbx_seq_one_letter_code
_entity_poly.pdbx_strand_id
1 'polypeptide(L)'
;MIIQGRSIGKGGRTAQMQPELRWSDDHLAACLACAVTGAGLALADSGAQLYDIPVGVVVDMTKFERSSGRLCAAVLPQLQQIAMLYGGDVQVKNPEAFRQALSQAIQTASLMAATIKQCIQAQLENRM
;
A
#
# COMPACT_ATOMS: atom_id res chain seq x y z
N MET A 1 18.37 -12.48 1.36
CA MET A 1 19.31 -11.45 0.86
C MET A 1 20.33 -12.13 -0.04
N ILE A 2 20.15 -12.06 -1.36
CA ILE A 2 21.07 -12.67 -2.32
C ILE A 2 21.68 -11.51 -3.12
N ILE A 3 22.96 -11.24 -2.89
CA ILE A 3 23.75 -10.28 -3.66
C ILE A 3 24.49 -11.08 -4.72
N GLN A 4 24.03 -11.04 -5.98
CA GLN A 4 24.82 -11.56 -7.11
C GLN A 4 25.60 -10.41 -7.74
N GLY A 5 26.90 -10.37 -7.48
CA GLY A 5 27.86 -9.54 -8.22
C GLY A 5 28.27 -10.22 -9.52
N ARG A 6 28.15 -9.53 -10.66
CA ARG A 6 28.89 -9.85 -11.88
C ARG A 6 29.83 -8.69 -12.20
N SER A 7 31.13 -8.99 -12.12
CA SER A 7 32.22 -8.14 -12.60
C SER A 7 32.56 -8.51 -14.04
N ILE A 8 32.50 -7.54 -14.97
CA ILE A 8 33.21 -7.58 -16.25
C ILE A 8 33.68 -6.16 -16.61
N GLY A 9 34.97 -5.89 -16.39
CA GLY A 9 35.90 -5.39 -17.43
C GLY A 9 35.82 -3.95 -17.97
N LYS A 10 36.60 -3.06 -17.34
CA LYS A 10 37.53 -2.03 -17.91
C LYS A 10 36.99 -0.85 -18.73
N GLY A 11 37.12 0.35 -18.16
CA GLY A 11 37.21 1.62 -18.90
C GLY A 11 36.92 2.83 -18.00
N GLY A 12 37.95 3.58 -17.62
CA GLY A 12 37.83 4.69 -16.67
C GLY A 12 36.95 5.83 -17.17
N ARG A 13 36.00 6.23 -16.32
CA ARG A 13 35.55 7.61 -16.02
C ARG A 13 34.57 7.51 -14.84
N THR A 14 34.71 8.42 -13.90
CA THR A 14 33.88 8.59 -12.72
C THR A 14 32.39 8.69 -13.09
N ALA A 15 31.66 7.60 -12.89
CA ALA A 15 30.21 7.63 -12.72
C ALA A 15 29.95 7.11 -11.31
N GLN A 16 29.60 8.02 -10.38
CA GLN A 16 28.93 7.65 -9.14
C GLN A 16 27.59 7.03 -9.55
N MET A 17 27.63 5.71 -9.72
CA MET A 17 26.48 4.86 -9.95
C MET A 17 25.73 4.81 -8.63
N GLN A 18 24.74 5.69 -8.47
CA GLN A 18 23.74 5.52 -7.42
C GLN A 18 23.17 4.10 -7.60
N PRO A 19 23.17 3.25 -6.56
CA PRO A 19 22.52 1.97 -6.66
C PRO A 19 21.02 2.27 -6.82
N GLU A 20 20.49 2.12 -8.04
CA GLU A 20 19.06 1.99 -8.23
C GLU A 20 18.63 0.78 -7.41
N LEU A 21 18.17 1.03 -6.18
CA LEU A 21 17.49 0.03 -5.37
C LEU A 21 16.22 -0.29 -6.14
N ARG A 22 16.31 -1.29 -7.02
CA ARG A 22 15.15 -1.87 -7.69
C ARG A 22 14.46 -2.74 -6.64
N TRP A 23 13.66 -2.10 -5.80
CA TRP A 23 12.77 -2.80 -4.89
C TRP A 23 11.92 -3.78 -5.71
N SER A 24 11.72 -5.01 -5.23
CA SER A 24 10.67 -5.86 -5.81
C SER A 24 9.36 -5.06 -5.70
N ASP A 25 8.58 -4.96 -6.77
CA ASP A 25 7.31 -4.21 -6.79
C ASP A 25 6.39 -4.62 -5.61
N ASP A 26 6.53 -5.86 -5.13
CA ASP A 26 5.90 -6.39 -3.93
C ASP A 26 6.11 -5.57 -2.65
N HIS A 27 7.32 -5.02 -2.47
CA HIS A 27 7.68 -4.25 -1.27
C HIS A 27 7.15 -2.83 -1.36
N LEU A 28 7.15 -2.25 -2.56
CA LEU A 28 6.66 -0.90 -2.77
C LEU A 28 5.16 -0.79 -2.51
N ALA A 29 4.37 -1.77 -2.96
CA ALA A 29 2.93 -1.81 -2.69
C ALA A 29 2.62 -1.82 -1.17
N ALA A 30 3.34 -2.63 -0.40
CA ALA A 30 3.17 -2.69 1.06
C ALA A 30 3.63 -1.38 1.73
N CYS A 31 4.80 -0.84 1.34
CA CYS A 31 5.30 0.42 1.88
C CYS A 31 4.34 1.58 1.59
N LEU A 32 3.76 1.65 0.39
CA LEU A 32 2.76 2.66 0.03
C LEU A 32 1.51 2.53 0.91
N ALA A 33 0.99 1.31 1.08
CA ALA A 33 -0.18 1.08 1.94
C ALA A 33 0.06 1.53 3.39
N CYS A 34 1.23 1.19 3.96
CA CYS A 34 1.62 1.63 5.29
C CYS A 34 1.81 3.15 5.36
N ALA A 35 2.48 3.74 4.37
CA ALA A 35 2.73 5.18 4.31
C ALA A 35 1.43 5.99 4.23
N VAL A 36 0.47 5.56 3.41
CA VAL A 36 -0.86 6.19 3.31
C VAL A 36 -1.58 6.18 4.66
N THR A 37 -1.62 5.01 5.30
CA THR A 37 -2.31 4.86 6.60
C THR A 37 -1.60 5.70 7.67
N GLY A 38 -0.27 5.65 7.73
CA GLY A 38 0.53 6.43 8.68
C GLY A 38 0.37 7.94 8.48
N ALA A 39 0.35 8.41 7.23
CA ALA A 39 0.10 9.82 6.91
C ALA A 39 -1.31 10.26 7.31
N GLY A 40 -2.33 9.44 7.04
CA GLY A 40 -3.71 9.71 7.47
C GLY A 40 -3.82 9.86 8.99
N LEU A 41 -3.17 8.97 9.74
CA LEU A 41 -3.12 9.03 11.20
C LEU A 41 -2.34 10.25 11.71
N ALA A 42 -1.19 10.57 11.12
CA ALA A 42 -0.41 11.75 11.51
C ALA A 42 -1.19 13.06 11.26
N LEU A 43 -1.94 13.14 10.16
CA LEU A 43 -2.82 14.27 9.89
C LEU A 43 -3.95 14.37 10.93
N ALA A 44 -4.57 13.25 11.28
CA ALA A 44 -5.58 13.21 12.34
C ALA A 44 -5.01 13.65 13.71
N ASP A 45 -3.83 13.18 14.07
CA ASP A 45 -3.13 13.55 15.31
C ASP A 45 -2.76 15.05 15.34
N SER A 46 -2.39 15.62 14.19
CA SER A 46 -2.12 17.06 14.06
C SER A 46 -3.36 17.95 14.18
N GLY A 47 -4.56 17.37 14.26
CA GLY A 47 -5.83 18.11 14.30
C GLY A 47 -6.31 18.63 12.94
N ALA A 48 -5.73 18.12 11.84
CA ALA A 48 -6.20 18.44 10.50
C ALA A 48 -7.65 17.96 10.31
N GLN A 49 -8.49 18.82 9.72
CA GLN A 49 -9.87 18.46 9.40
C GLN A 49 -9.88 17.55 8.15
N LEU A 50 -10.03 16.25 8.38
CA LEU A 50 -10.17 15.24 7.34
C LEU A 50 -11.62 14.78 7.24
N TYR A 51 -12.13 14.65 6.02
CA TYR A 51 -13.44 14.01 5.77
C TYR A 51 -13.41 12.52 6.11
N ASP A 52 -12.26 11.88 5.89
CA ASP A 52 -12.03 10.47 6.16
C ASP A 52 -10.52 10.21 6.34
N ILE A 53 -10.17 9.20 7.11
CA ILE A 53 -8.77 8.78 7.31
C ILE A 53 -8.45 7.72 6.26
N PRO A 54 -7.55 7.98 5.30
CA PRO A 54 -7.22 7.01 4.28
C PRO A 54 -6.52 5.79 4.90
N VAL A 55 -6.95 4.61 4.48
CA VAL A 55 -6.34 3.34 4.86
C VAL A 55 -5.77 2.68 3.61
N GLY A 56 -4.47 2.44 3.63
CA GLY A 56 -3.78 1.70 2.59
C GLY A 56 -3.94 0.20 2.78
N VAL A 57 -4.29 -0.50 1.70
CA VAL A 57 -4.46 -1.96 1.67
C VAL A 57 -3.73 -2.56 0.49
N VAL A 58 -3.19 -3.76 0.67
CA VAL A 58 -2.60 -4.54 -0.42
C VAL A 58 -3.50 -5.74 -0.70
N VAL A 59 -3.91 -5.88 -1.95
CA VAL A 59 -4.67 -7.01 -2.45
C VAL A 59 -3.75 -7.88 -3.31
N ASP A 60 -3.64 -9.14 -2.90
CA ASP A 60 -2.92 -10.16 -3.64
C ASP A 60 -3.79 -10.63 -4.81
N MET A 61 -3.37 -10.29 -6.03
CA MET A 61 -4.16 -10.56 -7.23
C MET A 61 -4.10 -12.04 -7.65
N THR A 62 -3.17 -12.82 -7.11
CA THR A 62 -3.07 -14.27 -7.39
C THR A 62 -4.27 -15.06 -6.86
N LYS A 63 -5.04 -14.46 -5.95
CA LYS A 63 -6.30 -15.01 -5.42
C LYS A 63 -7.45 -14.97 -6.41
N PHE A 64 -7.31 -14.22 -7.50
CA PHE A 64 -8.33 -14.11 -8.54
C PHE A 64 -7.91 -14.84 -9.80
N GLU A 65 -8.88 -15.47 -10.46
CA GLU A 65 -8.62 -16.34 -11.61
C GLU A 65 -7.82 -15.61 -12.69
N ARG A 66 -6.70 -16.22 -13.11
CA ARG A 66 -5.81 -15.75 -14.19
C ARG A 66 -5.23 -14.34 -13.97
N SER A 67 -5.17 -13.87 -12.73
CA SER A 67 -4.59 -12.57 -12.36
C SER A 67 -3.29 -12.76 -11.57
N SER A 68 -2.42 -11.75 -11.59
CA SER A 68 -1.13 -11.80 -10.88
C SER A 68 -0.68 -10.42 -10.42
N GLY A 69 0.29 -10.38 -9.50
CA GLY A 69 0.86 -9.16 -8.94
C GLY A 69 0.14 -8.69 -7.67
N ARG A 70 0.51 -7.50 -7.18
CA ARG A 70 -0.06 -6.92 -5.96
C ARG A 70 -0.64 -5.53 -6.22
N LEU A 71 -1.92 -5.39 -5.93
CA LEU A 71 -2.62 -4.11 -6.05
C LEU A 71 -2.61 -3.39 -4.70
N CYS A 72 -1.94 -2.25 -4.61
CA CYS A 72 -2.08 -1.34 -3.48
C CYS A 72 -3.24 -0.37 -3.74
N ALA A 73 -4.12 -0.20 -2.77
CA ALA A 73 -5.20 0.77 -2.82
C ALA A 73 -5.18 1.67 -1.57
N ALA A 74 -5.41 2.96 -1.74
CA ALA A 74 -5.81 3.84 -0.64
C ALA A 74 -7.33 3.94 -0.65
N VAL A 75 -7.96 3.56 0.46
CA VAL A 75 -9.40 3.58 0.62
C VAL A 75 -9.78 4.64 1.64
N LEU A 76 -10.83 5.39 1.35
CA LEU A 76 -11.56 6.23 2.30
C LEU A 76 -12.70 5.36 2.88
N PRO A 77 -12.51 4.77 4.07
CA PRO A 77 -13.37 3.67 4.54
C PRO A 77 -14.78 4.12 4.97
N GLN A 78 -14.95 5.36 5.46
CA GLN A 78 -16.27 5.94 5.75
C GLN A 78 -17.03 6.23 4.46
N LEU A 79 -16.33 6.69 3.42
CA LEU A 79 -16.94 6.99 2.12
C LEU A 79 -17.10 5.74 1.23
N GLN A 80 -16.49 4.62 1.60
CA GLN A 80 -16.39 3.40 0.78
C GLN A 80 -15.81 3.68 -0.62
N GLN A 81 -14.84 4.58 -0.69
CA GLN A 81 -14.25 5.05 -1.96
C GLN A 81 -12.77 4.69 -2.05
N ILE A 82 -12.31 4.44 -3.28
CA ILE A 82 -10.89 4.24 -3.57
C ILE A 82 -10.32 5.58 -4.04
N ALA A 83 -9.38 6.13 -3.27
CA ALA A 83 -8.72 7.40 -3.56
C ALA A 83 -7.43 7.25 -4.37
N MET A 84 -6.79 6.08 -4.30
CA MET A 84 -5.57 5.78 -5.03
C MET A 84 -5.51 4.29 -5.38
N LEU A 85 -4.99 3.98 -6.58
CA LEU A 85 -4.61 2.64 -6.98
C LEU A 85 -3.17 2.65 -7.49
N TYR A 86 -2.39 1.67 -7.05
CA TYR A 86 -1.04 1.41 -7.53
C TYR A 86 -0.91 -0.09 -7.84
N GLY A 87 -0.51 -0.40 -9.07
CA GLY A 87 -0.30 -1.79 -9.52
C GLY A 87 0.84 -1.85 -10.51
N GLY A 88 2.08 -1.78 -10.01
CA GLY A 88 3.29 -1.76 -10.85
C GLY A 88 3.46 -3.04 -11.69
N ASP A 89 3.08 -4.19 -11.14
CA ASP A 89 3.23 -5.52 -11.75
C ASP A 89 1.89 -6.26 -11.92
N VAL A 90 0.77 -5.55 -11.72
CA VAL A 90 -0.56 -6.16 -11.70
C VAL A 90 -1.00 -6.55 -13.12
N GLN A 91 -1.30 -7.83 -13.31
CA GLN A 91 -1.98 -8.32 -14.52
C GLN A 91 -3.41 -8.71 -14.18
N VAL A 92 -4.36 -8.01 -14.80
CA VAL A 92 -5.79 -8.33 -14.75
C VAL A 92 -6.21 -8.87 -16.10
N LYS A 93 -6.66 -10.13 -16.14
CA LYS A 93 -7.20 -10.74 -17.37
C LYS A 93 -8.73 -10.81 -17.40
N ASN A 94 -9.37 -10.48 -16.28
CA ASN A 94 -10.82 -10.53 -16.14
C ASN A 94 -11.29 -9.25 -15.41
N PRO A 95 -12.19 -8.44 -15.99
CA PRO A 95 -12.73 -7.25 -15.33
C PRO A 95 -13.47 -7.58 -14.02
N GLU A 96 -14.08 -8.76 -13.93
CA GLU A 96 -14.75 -9.21 -12.72
C GLU A 96 -13.76 -9.49 -11.59
N ALA A 97 -12.58 -10.02 -11.90
CA ALA A 97 -11.49 -10.20 -10.93
C ALA A 97 -11.04 -8.86 -10.35
N PHE A 98 -10.94 -7.83 -11.18
CA PHE A 98 -10.60 -6.49 -10.70
C PHE A 98 -11.71 -5.91 -9.83
N ARG A 99 -12.98 -6.03 -10.23
CA ARG A 99 -14.12 -5.59 -9.41
C ARG A 99 -14.14 -6.27 -8.03
N GLN A 100 -13.85 -7.56 -7.98
CA GLN A 100 -13.75 -8.31 -6.73
C GLN A 100 -12.55 -7.84 -5.90
N ALA A 101 -11.40 -7.59 -6.51
CA ALA A 101 -10.23 -7.03 -5.84
C ALA A 101 -10.49 -5.66 -5.22
N LEU A 102 -11.17 -4.76 -5.93
CA LEU A 102 -11.56 -3.44 -5.39
C LEU A 102 -12.57 -3.58 -4.25
N SER A 103 -13.53 -4.50 -4.39
CA SER A 103 -14.50 -4.78 -3.32
C SER A 103 -13.80 -5.33 -2.07
N GLN A 104 -12.84 -6.24 -2.24
CA GLN A 104 -12.01 -6.77 -1.16
C GLN A 104 -11.17 -5.66 -0.51
N ALA A 105 -10.59 -4.76 -1.30
CA ALA A 105 -9.83 -3.62 -0.78
C ALA A 105 -10.69 -2.75 0.15
N ILE A 106 -11.89 -2.38 -0.29
CA ILE A 106 -12.83 -1.58 0.50
C ILE A 106 -13.19 -2.30 1.80
N GLN A 107 -13.58 -3.58 1.72
CA GLN A 107 -13.94 -4.37 2.90
C GLN A 107 -12.78 -4.49 3.90
N THR A 108 -11.58 -4.78 3.40
CA THR A 108 -10.38 -4.90 4.24
C THR A 108 -10.05 -3.56 4.92
N ALA A 109 -10.14 -2.46 4.17
CA ALA A 109 -9.91 -1.13 4.71
C ALA A 109 -10.95 -0.72 5.76
N SER A 110 -12.22 -1.06 5.57
CA SER A 110 -13.28 -0.82 6.57
C SER A 110 -13.02 -1.57 7.88
N LEU A 111 -12.57 -2.83 7.79
CA LEU A 111 -12.19 -3.61 8.98
C LEU A 111 -10.98 -2.99 9.69
N MET A 112 -9.93 -2.65 8.93
CA MET A 112 -8.74 -2.00 9.48
C MET A 112 -9.08 -0.66 10.13
N ALA A 113 -9.93 0.16 9.51
CA ALA A 113 -10.37 1.43 10.06
C ALA A 113 -11.14 1.25 11.38
N ALA A 114 -11.99 0.24 11.48
CA ALA A 114 -12.68 -0.10 12.73
C ALA A 114 -11.70 -0.48 13.84
N THR A 115 -10.70 -1.31 13.52
CA THR A 115 -9.63 -1.68 14.48
C THR A 115 -8.81 -0.46 14.91
N ILE A 116 -8.37 0.37 13.95
CA ILE A 116 -7.63 1.61 14.24
C ILE A 116 -8.43 2.52 15.17
N LYS A 117 -9.73 2.72 14.87
CA LYS A 117 -10.62 3.54 15.71
C LYS A 117 -10.73 2.99 17.13
N GLN A 118 -10.91 1.67 17.28
CA GLN A 118 -10.96 1.02 18.60
C GLN A 118 -9.65 1.20 19.36
N CYS A 119 -8.50 1.04 18.69
CA CYS A 119 -7.20 1.26 19.31
C CYS A 119 -7.01 2.70 19.78
N ILE A 120 -7.40 3.69 18.97
CA ILE A 120 -7.31 5.11 19.33
C ILE A 120 -8.24 5.42 20.51
N GLN A 121 -9.47 4.92 20.50
CA GLN A 121 -10.42 5.10 21.61
C GLN A 121 -9.86 4.55 22.92
N ALA A 122 -9.36 3.31 22.90
CA ALA A 122 -8.73 2.71 24.09
C ALA A 122 -7.50 3.50 24.57
N GLN A 123 -6.70 4.07 23.67
CA GLN A 123 -5.56 4.91 24.05
C GLN A 123 -5.99 6.23 24.69
N LEU A 124 -7.09 6.83 24.23
CA LEU A 124 -7.63 8.07 24.81
C LEU A 124 -8.22 7.81 26.19
N GLU A 125 -8.98 6.72 26.37
CA GLU A 125 -9.54 6.31 27.66
C GLU A 125 -8.44 6.05 28.71
N ASN A 126 -7.32 5.46 28.31
CA ASN A 126 -6.18 5.21 29.21
C ASN A 126 -5.37 6.48 29.57
N ARG A 127 -5.58 7.60 28.88
CA ARG A 127 -4.91 8.89 29.15
C ARG A 127 -5.75 9.83 30.03
N MET A 128 -7.02 9.49 30.26
CA MET A 128 -7.93 10.20 31.17
C MET A 128 -7.86 9.62 32.57
#